data_AF-A0A7Y8CIG3-F1
#
_entry.id   AF-A0A7Y8CIG3-F1
#
_cell.length_a   1.000
_cell.length_b   1.000
_cell.length_c   1.000
_cell.angle_alpha   90.00
_cell.angle_beta   90.00
_cell.angle_gamma   90.00
#
_symmetry.space_group_name_H-M   'P 1'
#
loop_
_entity.id
_entity.type
_entity.pdbx_description
1 polymer ?
#
loop_
_entity_poly.entity_id
_entity_poly.type
_entity_poly.pdbx_seq_one_letter_code
_entity_poly.pdbx_strand_id
1 'polypeptide(L)'
;MTSTPKHMTDIHTMSPCNSLKGRHAAQRALDYYLKPAVSGALSDEGACRPDQDKLFAVRENLSVEEAMVHASDLLRCAAATAYEAADALQGSSRDLAFSVVYMVDMAKAMVDRALSAECPGM
;
A
#
# COMPACT_ATOMS: atom_id res chain seq x y z
N MET A 1 -51.34 38.26 -55.48
CA MET A 1 -51.83 38.92 -54.26
C MET A 1 -52.31 37.86 -53.28
N THR A 2 -52.42 38.21 -51.99
CA THR A 2 -52.73 37.41 -50.78
C THR A 2 -51.53 36.65 -50.19
N SER A 3 -50.76 37.16 -49.22
CA SER A 3 -51.03 37.69 -47.85
C SER A 3 -51.10 36.61 -46.76
N THR A 4 -50.05 36.55 -45.91
CA THR A 4 -50.01 36.36 -44.42
C THR A 4 -50.89 35.32 -43.71
N PRO A 5 -50.66 34.93 -42.41
CA PRO A 5 -49.47 35.01 -41.55
C PRO A 5 -49.20 33.75 -40.66
N LYS A 6 -48.00 33.75 -40.07
CA LYS A 6 -47.60 33.39 -38.69
C LYS A 6 -48.66 32.74 -37.76
N HIS A 7 -48.27 31.64 -37.13
CA HIS A 7 -48.59 31.44 -35.71
C HIS A 7 -47.36 30.90 -34.97
N MET A 8 -46.77 31.79 -34.20
CA MET A 8 -45.78 31.48 -33.19
C MET A 8 -46.55 31.13 -31.91
N THR A 9 -46.35 29.91 -31.41
CA THR A 9 -46.55 29.63 -29.99
C THR A 9 -45.29 28.95 -29.48
N ASP A 10 -44.51 29.75 -28.77
CA ASP A 10 -43.76 29.33 -27.60
C ASP A 10 -44.57 28.29 -26.81
N ILE A 11 -44.05 27.06 -26.71
CA ILE A 11 -44.13 26.31 -25.46
C ILE A 11 -42.79 25.63 -25.30
N HIS A 12 -41.97 26.24 -24.44
CA HIS A 12 -40.82 25.66 -23.78
C HIS A 12 -41.20 24.31 -23.14
N THR A 13 -41.21 23.24 -23.94
CA THR A 13 -41.26 21.89 -23.40
C THR A 13 -39.87 21.34 -23.60
N MET A 14 -39.07 21.47 -22.54
CA MET A 14 -37.90 20.66 -22.32
C MET A 14 -38.21 19.25 -22.83
N SER A 15 -37.59 18.84 -23.92
CA SER A 15 -37.55 17.42 -24.28
C SER A 15 -37.11 16.71 -23.02
N PRO A 16 -37.97 15.91 -22.36
CA PRO A 16 -37.48 15.07 -21.30
C PRO A 16 -36.43 14.23 -21.98
N CYS A 17 -35.21 14.20 -21.46
CA CYS A 17 -34.14 13.43 -22.06
C CYS A 17 -34.40 11.94 -21.76
N ASN A 18 -35.52 11.38 -22.21
CA ASN A 18 -35.89 9.98 -22.09
C ASN A 18 -35.20 9.14 -23.17
N SER A 19 -33.90 9.42 -23.37
CA SER A 19 -32.98 8.56 -24.10
C SER A 19 -32.91 7.22 -23.37
N LEU A 20 -33.74 6.29 -23.82
CA LEU A 20 -33.80 4.90 -23.34
C LEU A 20 -32.44 4.19 -23.44
N LYS A 21 -31.47 4.80 -24.13
CA LYS A 21 -30.08 4.37 -24.29
C LYS A 21 -29.24 4.53 -23.01
N GLY A 22 -29.65 5.44 -22.13
CA GLY A 22 -28.99 5.67 -20.84
C GLY A 22 -29.38 4.66 -19.75
N ARG A 23 -30.49 3.92 -19.90
CA ARG A 23 -31.00 3.02 -18.84
C ARG A 23 -30.04 1.89 -18.51
N HIS A 24 -29.43 1.26 -19.52
CA HIS A 24 -28.44 0.20 -19.30
C HIS A 24 -27.10 0.74 -18.77
N ALA A 25 -26.74 1.98 -19.12
CA ALA A 25 -25.57 2.63 -18.56
C ALA A 25 -25.81 3.05 -17.10
N ALA A 26 -27.00 3.60 -16.81
CA ALA A 26 -27.43 3.98 -15.47
C ALA A 26 -27.59 2.77 -14.56
N GLN A 27 -28.14 1.66 -15.05
CA GLN A 27 -28.22 0.40 -14.29
C GLN A 27 -26.82 -0.13 -13.98
N ARG A 28 -25.90 -0.14 -14.96
CA ARG A 28 -24.50 -0.51 -14.72
C ARG A 28 -23.81 0.40 -13.70
N ALA A 29 -24.10 1.71 -13.72
CA ALA A 29 -23.58 2.65 -12.73
C ALA A 29 -24.15 2.35 -11.33
N LEU A 30 -25.47 2.14 -11.21
CA LEU A 30 -26.12 1.77 -9.95
C LEU A 30 -25.56 0.45 -9.40
N ASP A 31 -25.43 -0.58 -10.24
CA ASP A 31 -24.89 -1.88 -9.85
C ASP A 31 -23.40 -1.79 -9.41
N TYR A 32 -22.64 -0.84 -9.98
CA TYR A 32 -21.26 -0.56 -9.57
C TYR A 32 -21.20 0.15 -8.22
N TYR A 33 -22.01 1.18 -8.01
CA TYR A 33 -22.00 2.00 -6.80
C TYR A 33 -22.74 1.36 -5.61
N LEU A 34 -23.70 0.47 -5.85
CA LEU A 34 -24.49 -0.22 -4.81
C LEU A 34 -23.94 -1.60 -4.44
N LYS A 35 -22.82 -2.02 -5.03
CA LYS A 35 -22.13 -3.25 -4.60
C LYS A 35 -21.45 -3.00 -3.25
N PRO A 36 -21.62 -3.87 -2.24
CA PRO A 36 -21.02 -3.69 -0.91
C PRO A 36 -19.49 -3.58 -0.91
N ALA A 37 -18.84 -3.95 -2.02
CA ALA A 37 -17.40 -3.80 -2.21
C ALA A 37 -16.91 -2.34 -2.26
N VAL A 38 -17.80 -1.35 -2.45
CA VAL A 38 -17.43 0.09 -2.45
C VAL A 38 -17.72 0.75 -1.10
N SER A 39 -18.74 0.29 -0.37
CA SER A 39 -19.02 0.80 0.99
C SER A 39 -18.01 0.31 2.03
N GLY A 40 -17.23 -0.74 1.74
CA GLY A 40 -16.07 -1.12 2.55
C GLY A 40 -14.82 -0.25 2.33
N ALA A 41 -14.80 0.63 1.32
CA ALA A 41 -13.62 1.45 1.02
C ALA A 41 -13.51 2.74 1.84
N LEU A 42 -14.55 3.10 2.60
CA LEU A 42 -14.59 4.36 3.38
C LEU A 42 -14.98 4.16 4.85
N SER A 43 -15.15 2.92 5.31
CA SER A 43 -15.56 2.65 6.70
C SER A 43 -15.15 1.25 7.16
N ASP A 44 -13.86 0.93 7.10
CA ASP A 44 -13.27 -0.08 7.98
C ASP A 44 -11.75 0.07 8.04
N GLU A 45 -11.22 0.08 9.25
CA GLU A 45 -9.80 -0.01 9.53
C GLU A 45 -9.38 -1.48 9.30
N GLY A 46 -8.99 -1.85 8.08
CA GLY A 46 -8.22 -3.10 7.86
C GLY A 46 -8.71 -4.16 6.85
N ALA A 47 -9.27 -3.80 5.69
CA ALA A 47 -9.46 -4.77 4.60
C ALA A 47 -8.79 -4.34 3.28
N CYS A 48 -7.87 -5.20 2.81
CA CYS A 48 -6.84 -4.99 1.81
C CYS A 48 -7.36 -4.50 0.43
N ARG A 49 -6.91 -3.30 0.01
CA ARG A 49 -6.53 -3.12 -1.41
C ARG A 49 -5.52 -4.22 -1.74
N PRO A 50 -5.58 -4.89 -2.91
CA PRO A 50 -4.52 -5.80 -3.27
C PRO A 50 -3.22 -5.00 -3.20
N ASP A 51 -2.29 -5.55 -2.44
CA ASP A 51 -0.98 -5.03 -2.05
C ASP A 51 -0.05 -4.86 -3.28
N GLN A 52 -0.54 -4.18 -4.32
CA GLN A 52 0.04 -4.21 -5.67
C GLN A 52 1.29 -3.36 -5.79
N ASP A 53 1.63 -2.59 -4.76
CA ASP A 53 2.81 -1.72 -4.74
C ASP A 53 3.89 -2.17 -3.75
N LYS A 54 3.68 -3.26 -2.99
CA LYS A 54 4.74 -3.82 -2.15
C LYS A 54 5.61 -4.76 -2.97
N LEU A 55 6.86 -4.36 -3.18
CA LEU A 55 7.88 -5.21 -3.78
C LEU A 55 8.22 -6.42 -2.89
N PHE A 56 7.98 -6.33 -1.58
CA PHE A 56 8.15 -7.41 -0.61
C PHE A 56 7.07 -7.37 0.47
N ALA A 57 6.51 -8.54 0.79
CA ALA A 57 5.57 -8.74 1.89
C ALA A 57 6.08 -9.86 2.81
N VAL A 58 5.99 -9.65 4.13
CA VAL A 58 6.27 -10.68 5.13
C VAL A 58 5.04 -11.58 5.22
N ARG A 59 5.25 -12.90 5.36
CA ARG A 59 4.14 -13.87 5.49
C ARG A 59 3.31 -13.55 6.73
N GLU A 60 1.99 -13.57 6.61
CA GLU A 60 1.08 -13.22 7.72
C GLU A 60 1.10 -14.25 8.88
N ASN A 61 1.55 -15.48 8.60
CA ASN A 61 1.63 -16.56 9.58
C ASN A 61 3.07 -16.87 10.01
N LEU A 62 3.98 -15.90 9.90
CA LEU A 62 5.39 -16.08 10.26
C LEU A 62 5.54 -16.05 11.78
N SER A 63 6.16 -17.07 12.36
CA SER A 63 6.32 -17.16 13.82
C SER A 63 7.29 -16.08 14.32
N VAL A 64 7.22 -15.70 15.60
CA VAL A 64 8.14 -14.71 16.16
C VAL A 64 9.59 -15.20 16.06
N GLU A 65 9.80 -16.49 16.33
CA GLU A 65 11.11 -17.15 16.24
C GLU A 65 11.65 -17.14 14.80
N GLU A 66 10.81 -17.51 13.82
CA GLU A 66 11.17 -17.43 12.41
C GLU A 66 11.50 -15.99 11.98
N ALA A 67 10.74 -15.01 12.48
CA ALA A 67 10.94 -13.59 12.18
C ALA A 67 12.29 -13.11 12.72
N MET A 68 12.63 -13.52 13.94
CA MET A 68 13.89 -13.16 14.59
C MET A 68 15.09 -13.84 13.94
N VAL A 69 14.96 -15.09 13.48
CA VAL A 69 16.00 -15.76 12.68
C VAL A 69 16.24 -14.99 11.38
N HIS A 70 15.18 -14.65 10.64
CA HIS A 70 15.31 -13.87 9.41
C HIS A 70 15.88 -12.47 9.65
N ALA A 71 15.51 -11.82 10.75
CA ALA A 71 16.11 -10.54 11.15
C ALA A 71 17.62 -10.69 11.42
N SER A 72 18.04 -11.74 12.14
CA SER A 72 19.45 -12.03 12.40
C SER A 72 20.24 -12.29 11.12
N ASP A 73 19.65 -13.02 10.16
CA ASP A 73 20.24 -13.24 8.84
C ASP A 73 20.42 -11.94 8.06
N LEU A 74 19.38 -11.09 8.04
CA LEU A 74 19.45 -9.77 7.39
C LEU A 74 20.51 -8.88 8.03
N LEU A 75 20.61 -8.87 9.37
CA LEU A 75 21.65 -8.14 10.09
C LEU A 75 23.05 -8.66 9.75
N ARG A 76 23.23 -9.97 9.56
CA ARG A 76 24.52 -10.54 9.12
C ARG A 76 24.88 -10.09 7.71
N CYS A 77 23.92 -10.10 6.78
CA CYS A 77 24.12 -9.61 5.41
C CYS A 77 24.44 -8.10 5.38
N ALA A 78 23.77 -7.31 6.22
CA ALA A 78 24.03 -5.87 6.35
C ALA A 78 25.45 -5.61 6.86
N ALA A 79 25.91 -6.33 7.90
CA ALA A 79 27.28 -6.23 8.38
C ALA A 79 28.30 -6.57 7.29
N ALA A 80 28.13 -7.69 6.59
CA ALA A 80 29.03 -8.08 5.50
C ALA A 80 29.10 -7.00 4.41
N THR A 81 27.95 -6.45 4.01
CA THR A 81 27.87 -5.36 3.03
C THR A 81 28.59 -4.08 3.53
N ALA A 82 28.41 -3.73 4.80
CA ALA A 82 29.05 -2.56 5.40
C ALA A 82 30.57 -2.74 5.52
N TYR A 83 31.06 -3.94 5.85
CA TYR A 83 32.49 -4.25 5.87
C TYR A 83 33.12 -4.14 4.48
N GLU A 84 32.52 -4.78 3.47
CA GLU A 84 32.98 -4.68 2.08
C GLU A 84 32.98 -3.21 1.59
N ALA A 85 31.96 -2.44 1.94
CA ALA A 85 31.92 -1.01 1.65
C ALA A 85 33.03 -0.23 2.38
N ALA A 86 33.27 -0.52 3.66
CA ALA A 86 34.30 0.13 4.45
C ALA A 86 35.71 -0.14 3.88
N ASP A 87 35.97 -1.36 3.42
CA ASP A 87 37.24 -1.74 2.80
C ASP A 87 37.49 -0.98 1.49
N ALA A 88 36.45 -0.75 0.69
CA ALA A 88 36.52 0.02 -0.56
C ALA A 88 36.60 1.55 -0.35
N LEU A 89 36.21 2.07 0.82
CA LEU A 89 36.19 3.51 1.13
C LEU A 89 37.40 3.95 1.96
N GLN A 90 37.62 5.26 2.11
CA GLN A 90 38.66 5.83 2.98
C GLN A 90 38.15 7.09 3.70
N GLY A 91 38.85 7.51 4.76
CA GLY A 91 38.50 8.69 5.55
C GLY A 91 37.09 8.63 6.15
N SER A 92 36.41 9.76 6.21
CA SER A 92 35.09 9.88 6.86
C SER A 92 34.00 8.99 6.26
N SER A 93 34.11 8.62 4.98
CA SER A 93 33.14 7.71 4.34
C SER A 93 33.30 6.27 4.84
N ARG A 94 34.54 5.84 5.12
CA ARG A 94 34.82 4.56 5.78
C ARG A 94 34.31 4.58 7.23
N ASP A 95 34.51 5.68 7.93
CA ASP A 95 34.00 5.84 9.31
C ASP A 95 32.47 5.72 9.36
N LEU A 96 31.77 6.30 8.38
CA LEU A 96 30.32 6.16 8.24
C LEU A 96 29.90 4.70 7.99
N ALA A 97 30.60 3.97 7.13
CA ALA A 97 30.33 2.54 6.90
C ALA A 97 30.53 1.72 8.18
N PHE A 98 31.58 2.00 8.96
CA PHE A 98 31.76 1.36 10.27
C PHE A 98 30.70 1.77 11.29
N SER A 99 30.13 2.97 11.21
CA SER A 99 28.98 3.33 12.03
C SER A 99 27.77 2.43 11.75
N VAL A 100 27.58 1.97 10.51
CA VAL A 100 26.54 0.99 10.18
C VAL A 100 26.82 -0.36 10.84
N VAL A 101 28.07 -0.82 10.82
CA VAL A 101 28.48 -2.06 11.53
C VAL A 101 28.14 -1.96 13.01
N TYR A 102 28.48 -0.84 13.66
CA TYR A 102 28.15 -0.61 15.06
C TYR A 102 26.64 -0.67 15.33
N MET A 103 25.81 -0.05 14.49
CA MET A 103 24.35 -0.13 14.60
C MET A 103 23.84 -1.56 14.45
N VAL A 104 24.42 -2.35 13.53
CA VAL A 104 24.07 -3.76 13.34
C VAL A 104 24.41 -4.58 14.57
N ASP A 105 25.56 -4.37 15.19
CA ASP A 105 25.96 -5.09 16.40
C ASP A 105 25.05 -4.78 17.58
N MET A 106 24.64 -3.51 17.74
CA MET A 106 23.63 -3.13 18.73
C MET A 106 22.27 -3.78 18.46
N ALA A 107 21.83 -3.80 17.20
CA ALA A 107 20.56 -4.43 16.82
C ALA A 107 20.58 -5.93 17.11
N LYS A 108 21.68 -6.63 16.81
CA LYS A 108 21.85 -8.06 17.13
C LYS A 108 21.75 -8.29 18.64
N ALA A 109 22.44 -7.49 19.45
CA ALA A 109 22.35 -7.60 20.92
C ALA A 109 20.92 -7.42 21.45
N MET A 110 20.12 -6.55 20.82
CA MET A 110 18.70 -6.41 21.15
C MET A 110 17.87 -7.63 20.75
N VAL A 111 18.12 -8.22 19.58
CA VAL A 111 17.46 -9.47 19.13
C VAL A 111 17.82 -10.64 20.04
N ASP A 112 19.10 -10.81 20.36
CA ASP A 112 19.58 -11.87 21.26
C ASP A 112 18.95 -11.75 22.65
N ARG A 113 18.77 -10.52 23.14
CA ARG A 113 18.06 -10.26 24.39
C ARG A 113 16.58 -10.60 24.31
N ALA A 114 15.91 -10.30 23.20
CA ALA A 114 14.50 -10.65 23.01
C ALA A 114 14.31 -12.17 23.05
N LEU A 115 15.16 -12.92 22.34
CA LEU A 115 15.19 -14.38 22.38
C LEU A 115 15.46 -14.93 23.79
N SER A 116 16.39 -14.32 24.52
CA SER A 116 16.73 -14.75 25.88
C SER A 116 15.61 -14.47 26.90
N ALA A 117 14.79 -13.44 26.67
CA ALA A 117 13.68 -13.08 27.56
C ALA A 117 12.49 -14.06 27.45
N GLU A 118 12.37 -14.77 26.34
CA GLU A 118 11.33 -15.80 26.12
C GLU A 118 11.62 -17.11 26.86
N CYS A 119 12.79 -17.25 27.50
CA CYS A 119 13.14 -18.37 28.37
C CYS A 119 13.18 -17.98 29.87
N PRO A 120 12.05 -17.71 30.55
CA PRO A 120 12.03 -17.54 31.99
C PRO A 120 11.96 -18.91 32.67
N GLY A 121 13.11 -19.56 32.87
CA GLY A 121 13.21 -20.73 33.75
C GLY A 121 14.03 -21.88 33.18
N MET A 122 15.33 -21.84 33.41
CA MET A 122 16.13 -23.04 33.66
C MET A 122 17.07 -22.78 34.83
#